data_AF-A0A3D2RT89-F1
#
_entry.id   AF-A0A3D2RT89-F1
#
_cell.length_a   1.000
_cell.length_b   1.000
_cell.length_c   1.000
_cell.angle_alpha   90.00
_cell.angle_beta   90.00
_cell.angle_gamma   90.00
#
_symmetry.space_group_name_H-M   'P 1'
#
loop_
_entity.id
_entity.type
_entity.pdbx_description
1 polymer ?
#
loop_
_entity_poly.entity_id
_entity_poly.type
_entity_poly.pdbx_seq_one_letter_code
_entity_poly.pdbx_strand_id
1 'polypeptide(L)' 'MTIEELIDFYLSIQQPGSLVGFTDLYGEEIEKLKSMIHSHYGNQEAWLSLPETDTLPPEIEAQASRLVEKYNDWKS' A
#
# COMPACT_ATOMS: atom_id res chain seq x y z
N MET A 1 6.83 -0.37 9.15
CA MET A 1 5.43 -0.51 8.75
C MET A 1 4.97 -1.93 8.98
N THR A 2 3.82 -2.11 9.64
CA THR A 2 3.16 -3.40 9.86
C THR A 2 2.22 -3.77 8.70
N ILE A 3 1.74 -5.01 8.70
CA ILE A 3 0.67 -5.45 7.79
C ILE A 3 -0.59 -4.61 7.99
N GLU A 4 -0.98 -4.31 9.24
CA GLU A 4 -2.12 -3.44 9.57
C GLU A 4 -2.05 -2.09 8.84
N GLU A 5 -0.92 -1.38 8.97
CA GLU A 5 -0.72 -0.07 8.35
C GLU A 5 -0.80 -0.12 6.81
N LEU A 6 -0.37 -1.23 6.20
CA LEU A 6 -0.50 -1.45 4.77
C LEU A 6 -1.96 -1.70 4.34
N ILE A 7 -2.73 -2.46 5.14
CA ILE A 7 -4.16 -2.70 4.92
C ILE A 7 -4.90 -1.37 4.97
N ASP A 8 -4.66 -0.57 6.01
CA ASP A 8 -5.30 0.73 6.19
C ASP A 8 -5.01 1.68 5.03
N PHE A 9 -3.76 1.72 4.57
CA PHE A 9 -3.40 2.49 3.38
C PHE A 9 -4.13 2.00 2.13
N TYR A 10 -4.11 0.68 1.88
CA TYR A 10 -4.78 0.06 0.73
C TYR A 10 -6.29 0.37 0.69
N LEU A 11 -6.97 0.27 1.83
CA LEU A 11 -8.39 0.62 1.94
C LEU A 11 -8.63 2.12 1.73
N SER A 12 -7.74 2.96 2.25
CA SER A 12 -7.86 4.42 2.15
C SER A 12 -7.81 4.93 0.71
N ILE A 13 -6.92 4.35 -0.13
CA ILE A 13 -6.78 4.73 -1.54
C ILE A 13 -7.86 4.13 -2.45
N GLN A 14 -8.60 3.11 -1.97
CA GLN A 14 -9.74 2.52 -2.70
C GLN A 14 -11.06 3.24 -2.47
N GLN A 15 -11.15 4.17 -1.51
CA GLN A 15 -12.40 4.89 -1.30
C GLN A 15 -12.73 5.78 -2.51
N PRO A 16 -13.98 5.80 -3.01
CA PRO A 16 -14.38 6.55 -4.21
C PRO A 16 -14.01 8.04 -4.18
N GLY A 17 -13.98 8.65 -2.98
CA GLY A 17 -13.58 10.06 -2.80
C GLY A 17 -12.07 10.31 -2.83
N SER A 18 -11.25 9.29 -2.52
CA SER A 18 -9.78 9.34 -2.55
C SER A 18 -9.19 8.90 -3.90
N LEU A 19 -9.98 8.13 -4.67
CA LEU A 19 -9.61 7.57 -5.97
C LEU A 19 -9.32 8.68 -7.00
N VAL A 20 -10.09 9.76 -6.98
CA VAL A 20 -10.01 10.85 -7.95
C VAL A 20 -8.84 11.77 -7.56
N GLY A 21 -7.67 11.58 -8.18
CA GLY A 21 -6.48 12.40 -7.97
C GLY A 21 -5.26 11.64 -7.46
N PHE A 22 -5.33 10.97 -6.30
CA PHE A 22 -4.13 10.30 -5.75
C PHE A 22 -3.69 9.11 -6.60
N THR A 23 -4.65 8.25 -6.97
CA THR A 23 -4.35 7.06 -7.80
C THR A 23 -3.96 7.44 -9.22
N ASP A 24 -4.40 8.59 -9.72
CA ASP A 24 -3.98 9.14 -11.02
C ASP A 24 -2.54 9.66 -10.98
N LEU A 25 -2.15 10.34 -9.90
CA LEU A 25 -0.80 10.91 -9.75
C LEU A 25 0.26 9.85 -9.47
N TYR A 26 -0.08 8.79 -8.74
CA TYR A 26 0.86 7.80 -8.23
C TYR A 26 0.53 6.36 -8.66
N GLY A 27 -0.29 6.19 -9.70
CA GLY A 27 -0.75 4.89 -10.17
C GLY A 27 0.39 3.91 -10.47
N GLU A 28 1.46 4.36 -11.13
CA GLU A 28 2.63 3.50 -11.41
C GLU A 28 3.32 2.99 -10.13
N GLU A 29 3.42 3.84 -9.10
CA GLU A 29 4.03 3.46 -7.83
C GLU A 29 3.14 2.51 -7.03
N ILE A 30 1.82 2.70 -7.12
CA ILE A 30 0.83 1.80 -6.53
C ILE A 30 0.88 0.42 -7.21
N GLU A 31 0.93 0.36 -8.54
CA GLU A 31 1.06 -0.89 -9.28
C GLU A 31 2.40 -1.58 -9.01
N LYS A 32 3.49 -0.80 -8.87
CA LYS A 32 4.78 -1.33 -8.43
C LYS A 32 4.68 -1.96 -7.04
N LEU A 33 4.05 -1.29 -6.07
CA LEU A 33 3.85 -1.84 -4.73
C LEU A 33 3.03 -3.15 -4.79
N LYS A 34 1.92 -3.17 -5.55
CA LYS A 34 1.12 -4.40 -5.77
C LYS A 34 1.95 -5.53 -6.36
N SER A 35 2.80 -5.24 -7.35
CA SER A 35 3.68 -6.23 -7.97
C SER A 35 4.72 -6.77 -6.98
N MET A 36 5.28 -5.94 -6.11
CA MET A 36 6.24 -6.38 -5.09
C MET A 36 5.57 -7.30 -4.05
N ILE A 37 4.39 -6.92 -3.58
CA ILE A 37 3.57 -7.72 -2.67
C ILE A 37 3.22 -9.08 -3.32
N HIS A 38 2.77 -9.06 -4.58
CA HIS A 38 2.47 -10.27 -5.34
C HIS A 38 3.70 -11.17 -5.50
N SER A 39 4.85 -10.59 -5.84
CA SER A 39 6.10 -11.36 -5.98
C SER A 39 6.57 -11.99 -4.68
N HIS A 40 6.30 -11.36 -3.53
CA HIS A 40 6.76 -11.85 -2.23
C HIS A 40 5.78 -12.87 -1.61
N TYR A 41 4.48 -12.59 -1.68
CA TYR A 41 3.43 -13.40 -1.03
C TYR A 41 2.68 -14.32 -2.00
N GLY A 42 3.02 -14.29 -3.28
CA GLY A 42 2.47 -15.17 -4.31
C GLY A 42 1.13 -14.69 -4.85
N ASN A 43 0.05 -14.76 -4.06
CA ASN A 43 -1.28 -14.34 -4.53
C ASN A 43 -1.52 -12.86 -4.24
N GLN A 44 -2.30 -12.20 -5.13
CA GLN A 44 -2.94 -10.94 -4.78
C GLN A 44 -3.72 -11.16 -3.48
N GLU A 45 -3.49 -10.31 -2.49
CA GLU A 45 -4.22 -10.31 -1.20
C GLU A 45 -3.90 -11.46 -0.23
N ALA A 46 -2.94 -12.35 -0.53
CA ALA A 46 -2.48 -13.37 0.42
C ALA A 46 -1.95 -12.75 1.74
N TRP A 47 -1.38 -11.55 1.63
CA TRP A 47 -0.89 -10.75 2.75
C TRP A 47 -2.01 -10.27 3.69
N LEU A 48 -3.28 -10.22 3.24
CA LEU A 48 -4.43 -9.88 4.10
C LEU A 48 -4.73 -10.97 5.15
N SER A 49 -4.19 -12.18 4.97
CA SER A 49 -4.33 -13.28 5.92
C SER A 49 -3.16 -13.40 6.89
N LEU A 50 -2.15 -12.51 6.79
CA LEU A 50 -1.02 -12.48 7.70
C LEU A 50 -1.40 -11.79 9.02
N PRO A 51 -0.71 -12.09 10.13
CA PRO A 51 -0.91 -11.36 11.38
C PRO A 51 -0.68 -9.86 11.17
N GLU A 52 -1.65 -9.05 11.58
CA GLU A 52 -1.61 -7.58 11.43
C GLU A 52 -0.40 -6.93 12.11
N THR A 53 0.11 -7.56 13.18
CA THR A 53 1.30 -7.13 13.92
C THR A 53 2.63 -7.44 13.23
N ASP A 54 2.62 -8.27 12.18
CA ASP A 54 3.84 -8.63 11.48
C ASP A 54 4.40 -7.43 10.70
N THR A 55 5.72 -7.37 10.64
CA THR A 55 6.41 -6.33 9.88
C THR A 55 6.51 -6.71 8.42
N LEU A 56 6.40 -5.70 7.54
CA LEU A 56 6.59 -5.90 6.11
C LEU A 56 8.05 -6.21 5.78
N PRO A 57 8.31 -6.99 4.71
CA PRO A 57 9.63 -7.14 4.14
C PRO A 57 10.24 -5.76 3.83
N PRO A 58 11.54 -5.53 4.09
CA PRO A 58 12.13 -4.18 4.04
C PRO A 58 11.91 -3.42 2.73
N GLU A 59 11.90 -4.11 1.59
CA GLU A 59 11.65 -3.48 0.29
C GLU A 59 10.19 -3.03 0.13
N ILE A 60 9.24 -3.85 0.57
CA ILE A 60 7.81 -3.54 0.54
C ILE A 60 7.53 -2.42 1.55
N GLU A 61 8.09 -2.50 2.75
CA GLU A 61 8.01 -1.47 3.78
C GLU A 61 8.48 -0.11 3.26
N ALA A 62 9.65 -0.05 2.64
CA ALA A 62 10.23 1.20 2.13
C ALA A 62 9.36 1.82 1.03
N GLN A 63 8.81 1.00 0.13
CA GLN A 63 7.93 1.48 -0.94
C GLN A 63 6.56 1.91 -0.39
N ALA A 64 5.98 1.14 0.52
CA ALA A 64 4.69 1.45 1.13
C ALA A 64 4.75 2.70 2.00
N SER A 65 5.78 2.83 2.84
CA SER A 65 5.98 4.02 3.69
C SER A 65 6.07 5.31 2.87
N ARG A 66 6.81 5.29 1.75
CA ARG A 66 6.89 6.45 0.83
C ARG A 66 5.54 6.81 0.21
N LEU A 67 4.74 5.82 -0.16
CA LEU A 67 3.40 6.05 -0.71
C LEU A 67 2.43 6.59 0.34
N VAL A 68 2.54 6.12 1.59
CA VAL A 68 1.77 6.65 2.73
C VAL A 68 2.14 8.11 3.00
N GLU A 69 3.43 8.45 3.01
CA GLU A 69 3.89 9.85 3.14
C GLU A 69 3.27 10.72 2.04
N LYS A 70 3.39 10.32 0.77
CA LYS A 70 2.79 11.03 -0.37
C LYS A 70 1.28 11.19 -0.24
N TYR A 71 0.61 10.18 0.29
CA TYR A 71 -0.84 10.21 0.49
C TYR A 71 -1.26 11.18 1.59
N ASN A 72 -0.49 11.22 2.69
CA ASN A 72 -0.72 12.16 3.78
C ASN A 72 -0.42 13.61 3.35
N ASP A 73 0.61 13.81 2.53
CA ASP A 73 0.93 15.11 1.94
C ASP A 73 -0.16 15.57 0.96
N TRP A 74 -0.68 14.67 0.12
CA TRP A 74 -1.77 14.98 -0.81
C TRP A 74 -3.08 15.31 -0.11
N LYS A 75 -3.32 14.72 1.08
CA LYS A 75 -4.50 15.00 1.91
C LYS A 75 -4.46 16.35 2.62
N SER A 76 -3.28 16.93 2.84
CA SER A 76 -3.08 18.21 3.56
C SER A 76 -3.39 19.41 2.67
#